data_AF-A0A4Y3R8R7-F1
#
_entry.id   AF-A0A4Y3R8R7-F1
#
_cell.length_a   1.000
_cell.length_b   1.000
_cell.length_c   1.000
_cell.angle_alpha   90.00
_cell.angle_beta   90.00
_cell.angle_gamma   90.00
#
_symmetry.space_group_name_H-M   'P 1'
#
loop_
_entity.id
_entity.type
_entity.pdbx_description
1 polymer ?
#
loop_
_entity_poly.entity_id
_entity_poly.type
_entity_poly.pdbx_seq_one_letter_code
_entity_poly.pdbx_strand_id
1 'polypeptide(L)'
;MRDFAELARRALTDSGYSMKAAARAMNYDPAYLSRVLNGKQQPSRSLASAMDTLVGADGALVDALLAEDDAARVARTAAEPSRLDGRTVESLAGVLAAYRRLDDSTPPEHVVPAALRQTRDVLRMLRGARGPYRDRLAEVASEWVQFSGWLFAQLRRDGEAVRLLNDAVELADEARNGTLAAQALNFKGYVSRRQGRPQGVARWFAAAAGTPGAHPAQRIGDYLQAAGGLADMGALTPALHMVERAEKLTDEAAALPPPATAYWLTPDFNRLNMGICLLSLHRYSDAAGHLEAGLAGLPEELRDAPWTWEHKAALRKAVEGM
;
A
#
# COMPACT_ATOMS: atom_id res chain seq x y z
N MET A 1 -14.48 1.09 -16.25
CA MET A 1 -15.67 0.18 -16.30
C MET A 1 -15.33 -1.27 -15.94
N ARG A 2 -14.22 -1.86 -16.42
CA ARG A 2 -13.80 -3.21 -16.00
C ARG A 2 -13.35 -3.26 -14.54
N ASP A 3 -12.99 -2.12 -13.95
CA ASP A 3 -12.30 -2.08 -12.66
C ASP A 3 -13.23 -2.42 -11.49
N PHE A 4 -14.42 -1.81 -11.41
CA PHE A 4 -15.46 -2.24 -10.48
C PHE A 4 -15.83 -3.71 -10.70
N ALA A 5 -16.08 -4.10 -11.96
CA ALA A 5 -16.56 -5.43 -12.29
C ALA A 5 -15.55 -6.54 -11.93
N GLU A 6 -14.25 -6.28 -12.10
CA GLU A 6 -13.16 -7.17 -11.68
C GLU A 6 -12.99 -7.20 -10.16
N LEU A 7 -12.96 -6.03 -9.49
CA LEU A 7 -12.93 -5.93 -8.03
C LEU A 7 -14.11 -6.69 -7.38
N ALA A 8 -15.32 -6.42 -7.86
CA ALA A 8 -16.57 -7.02 -7.42
C ALA A 8 -16.57 -8.55 -7.59
N ARG A 9 -16.09 -9.07 -8.73
CA ARG A 9 -15.99 -10.53 -8.94
C ARG A 9 -15.03 -11.19 -7.95
N ARG A 10 -13.91 -10.53 -7.65
CA ARG A 10 -12.88 -11.06 -6.76
C ARG A 10 -13.35 -11.07 -5.32
N ALA A 11 -13.83 -9.93 -4.82
CA ALA A 11 -14.36 -9.82 -3.46
C ALA A 11 -15.49 -10.85 -3.20
N LEU A 12 -16.35 -11.11 -4.19
CA LEU A 12 -17.35 -12.18 -4.10
C LEU A 12 -16.74 -13.58 -4.00
N THR A 13 -15.74 -13.88 -4.84
CA THR A 13 -15.08 -15.19 -4.84
C THR A 13 -14.40 -15.46 -3.51
N ASP A 14 -13.75 -14.45 -2.96
CA ASP A 14 -12.94 -14.53 -1.73
C ASP A 14 -13.82 -14.66 -0.49
N SER A 15 -14.99 -14.03 -0.54
CA SER A 15 -16.05 -14.20 0.46
C SER A 15 -16.86 -15.49 0.26
N GLY A 16 -16.45 -16.38 -0.66
CA GLY A 16 -17.09 -17.67 -0.90
C GLY A 16 -18.45 -17.60 -1.62
N TYR A 17 -18.80 -16.46 -2.20
CA TYR A 17 -20.06 -16.28 -2.92
C TYR A 17 -19.94 -16.67 -4.39
N SER A 18 -20.81 -17.58 -4.83
CA SER A 18 -21.14 -17.66 -6.26
C SER A 18 -21.96 -16.44 -6.68
N MET A 19 -21.89 -16.04 -7.96
CA MET A 19 -22.70 -14.92 -8.48
C MET A 19 -24.20 -15.09 -8.19
N LYS A 20 -24.74 -16.31 -8.34
CA LYS A 20 -26.15 -16.59 -8.02
C LYS A 20 -26.47 -16.47 -6.53
N ALA A 21 -25.55 -16.93 -5.67
CA ALA A 21 -25.70 -16.81 -4.22
C ALA A 21 -25.65 -15.34 -3.79
N ALA A 22 -24.73 -14.56 -4.36
CA ALA A 22 -24.64 -13.13 -4.08
C ALA A 22 -25.88 -12.35 -4.55
N ALA A 23 -26.37 -12.64 -5.76
CA ALA A 23 -27.60 -12.05 -6.28
C ALA A 23 -28.78 -12.30 -5.34
N ARG A 24 -28.92 -13.53 -4.83
CA ARG A 24 -29.93 -13.89 -3.84
C ARG A 24 -29.74 -13.18 -2.50
N ALA A 25 -28.51 -13.14 -1.98
CA ALA A 25 -28.21 -12.49 -0.70
C ALA A 25 -28.51 -10.99 -0.71
N MET A 26 -28.25 -10.32 -1.84
CA MET A 26 -28.50 -8.88 -2.01
C MET A 26 -29.89 -8.55 -2.57
N ASN A 27 -30.73 -9.56 -2.86
CA ASN A 27 -32.03 -9.41 -3.53
C ASN A 27 -31.96 -8.69 -4.90
N TYR A 28 -30.96 -9.01 -5.72
CA TYR A 28 -30.83 -8.52 -7.10
C TYR A 28 -31.12 -9.62 -8.13
N ASP A 29 -31.55 -9.19 -9.33
CA ASP A 29 -31.69 -10.08 -10.48
C ASP A 29 -30.32 -10.66 -10.90
N PRO A 30 -30.17 -12.00 -11.00
CA PRO A 30 -28.91 -12.63 -11.40
C PRO A 30 -28.43 -12.22 -12.80
N ALA A 31 -29.34 -11.91 -13.73
CA ALA A 31 -28.95 -11.48 -15.08
C ALA A 31 -28.42 -10.04 -15.08
N TYR A 32 -28.97 -9.15 -14.25
CA TYR A 32 -28.42 -7.83 -13.98
C TYR A 32 -27.03 -7.92 -13.35
N LEU A 33 -26.88 -8.70 -12.27
CA LEU A 33 -25.58 -8.87 -11.62
C LEU A 33 -24.54 -9.45 -12.60
N SER A 34 -24.92 -10.43 -13.43
CA SER A 34 -24.04 -10.97 -14.46
C SER A 34 -23.58 -9.91 -15.47
N ARG A 35 -24.49 -9.04 -15.95
CA ARG A 35 -24.11 -7.97 -16.90
C ARG A 35 -23.14 -6.99 -16.27
N VAL A 36 -23.39 -6.58 -15.02
CA VAL A 36 -22.51 -5.70 -14.26
C VAL A 36 -21.14 -6.34 -14.06
N LEU A 37 -21.10 -7.56 -13.52
CA LEU A 37 -19.86 -8.27 -13.26
C LEU A 37 -19.09 -8.54 -14.55
N ASN A 38 -19.73 -8.68 -15.71
CA ASN A 38 -19.04 -8.82 -17.00
C ASN A 38 -18.66 -7.48 -17.66
N GLY A 39 -18.89 -6.34 -16.99
CA GLY A 39 -18.60 -5.00 -17.52
C GLY A 39 -19.49 -4.60 -18.70
N LYS A 40 -20.63 -5.28 -18.88
CA LYS A 40 -21.61 -5.02 -19.95
C LYS A 40 -22.67 -4.00 -19.55
N GLN A 41 -22.77 -3.66 -18.27
CA GLN A 41 -23.68 -2.64 -17.76
C GLN A 41 -23.07 -1.94 -16.54
N GLN A 42 -23.38 -0.65 -16.38
CA GLN A 42 -22.94 0.10 -15.21
C GLN A 42 -23.69 -0.37 -13.94
N PRO A 43 -22.96 -0.65 -12.84
CA PRO A 43 -23.58 -0.87 -11.54
C PRO A 43 -24.26 0.40 -11.04
N SER A 44 -25.38 0.25 -10.34
CA SER A 44 -25.89 1.35 -9.51
C SER A 44 -25.01 1.50 -8.26
N ARG A 45 -24.98 2.71 -7.69
CA ARG A 45 -24.33 2.94 -6.39
C ARG A 45 -24.95 2.07 -5.28
N SER A 46 -26.25 1.78 -5.37
CA SER A 46 -26.94 0.85 -4.46
C SER A 46 -26.42 -0.58 -4.59
N LEU A 47 -26.17 -1.06 -5.81
CA LEU A 47 -25.61 -2.40 -6.02
C LEU A 47 -24.18 -2.47 -5.46
N ALA A 48 -23.36 -1.46 -5.70
CA ALA A 48 -22.01 -1.40 -5.15
C ALA A 48 -22.01 -1.40 -3.62
N SER A 49 -22.88 -0.60 -2.99
CA SER A 49 -23.01 -0.55 -1.52
C SER A 49 -23.52 -1.88 -0.94
N ALA A 50 -24.47 -2.53 -1.61
CA ALA A 50 -24.94 -3.86 -1.22
C ALA A 50 -23.83 -4.91 -1.34
N MET A 51 -23.00 -4.83 -2.39
CA MET A 51 -21.85 -5.71 -2.56
C MET A 51 -20.77 -5.46 -1.50
N ASP A 52 -20.43 -4.19 -1.23
CA ASP A 52 -19.47 -3.83 -0.17
C ASP A 52 -19.89 -4.40 1.18
N THR A 53 -21.17 -4.25 1.51
CA THR A 53 -21.74 -4.78 2.76
C THR A 53 -21.67 -6.31 2.78
N LEU A 54 -21.95 -6.97 1.65
CA LEU A 54 -21.97 -8.43 1.56
C LEU A 54 -20.58 -9.05 1.77
N VAL A 55 -19.55 -8.42 1.21
CA VAL A 55 -18.18 -8.95 1.19
C VAL A 55 -17.26 -8.31 2.23
N GLY A 56 -17.77 -7.36 3.02
CA GLY A 56 -16.98 -6.64 4.03
C GLY A 56 -15.86 -5.79 3.43
N ALA A 57 -16.05 -5.23 2.23
CA ALA A 57 -15.01 -4.47 1.52
C ALA A 57 -14.87 -3.00 1.98
N ASP A 58 -15.51 -2.62 3.09
CA ASP A 58 -15.41 -1.29 3.72
C ASP A 58 -15.49 -0.10 2.75
N GLY A 59 -16.46 -0.15 1.84
CA GLY A 59 -16.70 0.91 0.85
C GLY A 59 -15.74 0.91 -0.34
N ALA A 60 -14.79 -0.02 -0.43
CA ALA A 60 -13.83 -0.09 -1.54
C ALA A 60 -14.51 -0.30 -2.90
N LEU A 61 -15.62 -1.05 -2.99
CA LEU A 61 -16.35 -1.25 -4.25
C LEU A 61 -17.13 0.00 -4.65
N VAL A 62 -17.76 0.71 -3.70
CA VAL A 62 -18.40 2.01 -3.93
C VAL A 62 -17.38 3.03 -4.40
N ASP A 63 -16.20 3.09 -3.78
CA ASP A 63 -15.16 4.06 -4.15
C ASP A 63 -14.46 3.73 -5.46
N ALA A 64 -14.48 2.47 -5.88
CA ALA A 64 -14.03 2.07 -7.21
C ALA A 64 -15.02 2.48 -8.33
N LEU A 65 -16.24 2.94 -7.98
CA LEU A 65 -17.15 3.52 -8.96
C LEU A 65 -16.69 4.92 -9.36
N LEU A 66 -16.18 5.01 -10.58
CA LEU A 66 -16.13 6.29 -11.27
C LEU A 66 -17.55 6.73 -11.62
N ALA A 67 -17.84 8.02 -11.45
CA ALA A 67 -19.01 8.63 -12.07
C ALA A 67 -18.98 8.37 -13.59
N GLU A 68 -20.13 8.26 -14.25
CA GLU A 68 -20.19 7.92 -15.68
C GLU A 68 -19.35 8.87 -16.54
N ASP A 69 -19.38 10.16 -16.22
CA ASP A 69 -18.58 11.19 -16.88
C ASP A 69 -17.07 10.97 -16.70
N ASP A 70 -16.64 10.56 -15.51
CA ASP A 70 -15.23 10.30 -15.20
C ASP A 70 -14.75 9.01 -15.87
N ALA A 71 -15.60 7.97 -15.91
CA ALA A 71 -15.30 6.73 -16.63
C ALA A 71 -15.14 6.98 -18.14
N ALA A 72 -16.03 7.78 -18.74
CA ALA A 72 -15.95 8.17 -20.14
C ALA A 72 -14.71 9.04 -20.42
N ARG A 73 -14.35 9.92 -19.48
CA ARG A 73 -13.16 10.77 -19.56
C ARG A 73 -11.87 9.96 -19.50
N VAL A 74 -11.74 9.05 -18.54
CA VAL A 74 -10.59 8.12 -18.45
C VAL A 74 -10.47 7.31 -19.73
N ALA A 75 -11.57 6.78 -20.27
CA ALA A 75 -11.56 6.02 -21.52
C ALA A 75 -11.09 6.86 -22.72
N ARG A 76 -11.50 8.13 -22.79
CA ARG A 76 -11.07 9.07 -23.83
C ARG A 76 -9.58 9.38 -23.73
N THR A 77 -9.10 9.70 -22.53
CA THR A 77 -7.66 9.92 -22.30
C THR A 77 -6.84 8.67 -22.57
N ALA A 78 -7.38 7.48 -22.28
CA ALA A 78 -6.70 6.22 -22.60
C ALA A 78 -6.53 5.98 -24.11
N ALA A 79 -7.41 6.56 -24.94
CA ALA A 79 -7.32 6.53 -26.40
C ALA A 79 -6.47 7.67 -26.96
N GLU A 80 -6.51 8.85 -26.33
CA GLU A 80 -5.74 10.04 -26.72
C GLU A 80 -5.02 10.66 -25.50
N PRO A 81 -3.90 10.07 -25.03
CA PRO A 81 -3.26 10.50 -23.79
C PRO A 81 -2.71 11.93 -23.81
N SER A 82 -2.49 12.49 -25.01
CA SER A 82 -2.10 13.90 -25.17
C SER A 82 -3.17 14.90 -24.71
N ARG A 83 -4.41 14.46 -24.50
CA ARG A 83 -5.53 15.27 -23.97
C ARG A 83 -5.75 15.05 -22.47
N LEU A 84 -4.74 14.57 -21.74
CA LEU A 84 -4.80 14.41 -20.30
C LEU A 84 -5.29 15.69 -19.61
N ASP A 85 -6.26 15.54 -18.71
CA ASP A 85 -6.76 16.60 -17.84
C ASP A 85 -6.61 16.22 -16.35
N GLY A 86 -6.71 17.23 -15.48
CA GLY A 86 -6.54 17.03 -14.03
C GLY A 86 -7.58 16.07 -13.43
N ARG A 87 -8.82 16.11 -13.93
CA ARG A 87 -9.89 15.20 -13.49
C ARG A 87 -9.59 13.73 -13.78
N THR A 88 -8.96 13.44 -14.92
CA THR A 88 -8.49 12.09 -15.24
C THR A 88 -7.44 11.62 -14.24
N VAL A 89 -6.47 12.48 -13.90
CA VAL A 89 -5.44 12.15 -12.91
C VAL A 89 -6.06 11.86 -11.54
N GLU A 90 -6.99 12.71 -11.09
CA GLU A 90 -7.73 12.53 -9.83
C GLU A 90 -8.53 11.23 -9.82
N SER A 91 -9.18 10.88 -10.93
CA SER A 91 -9.92 9.62 -11.06
C SER A 91 -9.01 8.40 -10.94
N LEU A 92 -7.83 8.43 -11.59
CA LEU A 92 -6.86 7.34 -11.52
C LEU A 92 -6.26 7.19 -10.11
N ALA A 93 -6.04 8.30 -9.39
CA ALA A 93 -5.63 8.30 -8.00
C ALA A 93 -6.72 7.75 -7.07
N GLY A 94 -7.98 8.12 -7.30
CA GLY A 94 -9.13 7.60 -6.54
C GLY A 94 -9.29 6.08 -6.69
N VAL A 95 -9.15 5.56 -7.91
CA VAL A 95 -9.16 4.10 -8.14
C VAL A 95 -8.01 3.41 -7.41
N LEU A 96 -6.80 4.00 -7.40
CA LEU A 96 -5.69 3.44 -6.62
C LEU A 96 -6.00 3.38 -5.11
N ALA A 97 -6.58 4.45 -4.57
CA ALA A 97 -6.98 4.49 -3.16
C ALA A 97 -7.98 3.37 -2.82
N ALA A 98 -8.95 3.09 -3.71
CA ALA A 98 -9.88 1.98 -3.55
C ALA A 98 -9.18 0.61 -3.57
N TYR A 99 -8.18 0.42 -4.44
CA TYR A 99 -7.39 -0.82 -4.47
C TYR A 99 -6.56 -1.03 -3.21
N ARG A 100 -6.03 0.04 -2.61
CA ARG A 100 -5.30 -0.04 -1.33
C ARG A 100 -6.22 -0.46 -0.18
N ARG A 101 -7.42 0.11 -0.08
CA ARG A 101 -8.42 -0.34 0.92
C ARG A 101 -8.84 -1.79 0.71
N LEU A 102 -8.90 -2.24 -0.55
CA LEU A 102 -9.19 -3.64 -0.81
C LEU A 102 -8.05 -4.57 -0.31
N ASP A 103 -6.78 -4.16 -0.46
CA ASP A 103 -5.62 -4.91 0.08
C ASP A 103 -5.69 -5.10 1.60
N ASP A 104 -6.34 -4.18 2.33
CA ASP A 104 -6.50 -4.28 3.78
C ASP A 104 -7.45 -5.41 4.20
N SER A 105 -8.37 -5.83 3.33
CA SER A 105 -9.44 -6.82 3.62
C SER A 105 -9.39 -8.08 2.76
N THR A 106 -8.58 -8.11 1.71
CA THR A 106 -8.60 -9.15 0.67
C THR A 106 -7.21 -9.78 0.47
N PRO A 107 -7.09 -11.11 0.32
CA PRO A 107 -5.81 -11.75 0.05
C PRO A 107 -5.12 -11.19 -1.23
N PRO A 108 -3.80 -10.91 -1.18
CA PRO A 108 -3.10 -10.22 -2.25
C PRO A 108 -3.10 -10.97 -3.59
N GLU A 109 -3.17 -12.30 -3.59
CA GLU A 109 -3.30 -13.15 -4.79
C GLU A 109 -4.49 -12.76 -5.67
N HIS A 110 -5.56 -12.29 -5.04
CA HIS A 110 -6.76 -11.88 -5.75
C HIS A 110 -6.66 -10.45 -6.24
N VAL A 111 -5.89 -9.57 -5.59
CA VAL A 111 -5.73 -8.17 -6.00
C VAL A 111 -4.74 -8.00 -7.16
N VAL A 112 -3.64 -8.77 -7.16
CA VAL A 112 -2.50 -8.63 -8.09
C VAL A 112 -2.90 -8.52 -9.56
N PRO A 113 -3.72 -9.40 -10.16
CA PRO A 113 -3.86 -9.38 -11.62
C PRO A 113 -4.55 -8.11 -12.16
N ALA A 114 -5.49 -7.52 -11.41
CA ALA A 114 -6.16 -6.28 -11.81
C ALA A 114 -5.29 -5.06 -11.48
N ALA A 115 -4.60 -5.06 -10.33
CA ALA A 115 -3.64 -4.00 -10.02
C ALA A 115 -2.57 -3.88 -11.13
N LEU A 116 -1.99 -5.00 -11.57
CA LEU A 116 -1.02 -5.00 -12.68
C LEU A 116 -1.61 -4.53 -14.01
N ARG A 117 -2.88 -4.83 -14.27
CA ARG A 117 -3.57 -4.33 -15.47
C ARG A 117 -3.68 -2.80 -15.42
N GLN A 118 -4.08 -2.26 -14.27
CA GLN A 118 -4.19 -0.82 -14.05
C GLN A 118 -2.82 -0.13 -14.14
N THR A 119 -1.80 -0.69 -13.49
CA THR A 119 -0.43 -0.19 -13.61
C THR A 119 0.02 -0.10 -15.07
N ARG A 120 -0.24 -1.14 -15.89
CA ARG A 120 0.10 -1.11 -17.33
C ARG A 120 -0.68 -0.04 -18.10
N ASP A 121 -1.97 0.12 -17.81
CA ASP A 121 -2.82 1.13 -18.45
C ASP A 121 -2.38 2.55 -18.10
N VAL A 122 -2.08 2.82 -16.82
CA VAL A 122 -1.56 4.13 -16.35
C VAL A 122 -0.19 4.44 -16.95
N LEU A 123 0.75 3.48 -16.96
CA LEU A 123 2.06 3.67 -17.60
C LEU A 123 1.95 3.91 -19.11
N ARG A 124 0.99 3.25 -19.78
CA ARG A 124 0.70 3.50 -21.20
C ARG A 124 0.16 4.92 -21.42
N MET A 125 -0.72 5.41 -20.55
CA MET A 125 -1.19 6.80 -20.60
C MET A 125 -0.03 7.78 -20.35
N LEU A 126 0.80 7.54 -19.33
CA LEU A 126 1.94 8.41 -19.01
C LEU A 126 2.91 8.57 -20.19
N ARG A 127 3.21 7.48 -20.92
CA ARG A 127 4.08 7.54 -22.11
C ARG A 127 3.56 8.45 -23.21
N GLY A 128 2.24 8.57 -23.36
CA GLY A 128 1.61 9.45 -24.35
C GLY A 128 1.20 10.82 -23.80
N ALA A 129 1.27 11.03 -22.49
CA ALA A 129 0.83 12.24 -21.82
C ALA A 129 1.75 13.42 -22.15
N ARG A 130 1.15 14.59 -22.29
CA ARG A 130 1.84 15.86 -22.54
C ARG A 130 1.17 16.97 -21.71
N GLY A 131 1.87 18.09 -21.57
CA GLY A 131 1.32 19.27 -20.92
C GLY A 131 1.37 19.23 -19.39
N PRO A 132 0.65 20.14 -18.72
CA PRO A 132 0.89 20.48 -17.31
C PRO A 132 0.50 19.38 -16.31
N TYR A 133 -0.25 18.36 -16.74
CA TYR A 133 -0.69 17.27 -15.88
C TYR A 133 0.19 16.02 -15.95
N ARG A 134 1.23 15.99 -16.81
CA ARG A 134 2.11 14.83 -16.97
C ARG A 134 2.81 14.47 -15.65
N ASP A 135 3.34 15.46 -14.93
CA ASP A 135 4.09 15.20 -13.69
C ASP A 135 3.16 14.64 -12.60
N ARG A 136 1.95 15.19 -12.44
CA ARG A 136 0.94 14.62 -11.55
C ARG A 136 0.53 13.18 -11.94
N LEU A 137 0.48 12.88 -13.24
CA LEU A 137 0.25 11.50 -13.69
C LEU A 137 1.46 10.59 -13.42
N ALA A 138 2.69 11.12 -13.48
CA ALA A 138 3.89 10.37 -13.15
C ALA A 138 3.92 9.98 -11.67
N GLU A 139 3.46 10.84 -10.77
CA GLU A 139 3.28 10.51 -9.35
C GLU A 139 2.29 9.35 -9.18
N VAL A 140 1.09 9.46 -9.77
CA VAL A 140 0.07 8.39 -9.73
C VAL A 140 0.59 7.09 -10.35
N ALA A 141 1.38 7.18 -11.43
CA ALA A 141 2.00 6.01 -12.06
C ALA A 141 3.04 5.36 -11.15
N SER A 142 3.93 6.16 -10.53
CA SER A 142 4.89 5.66 -9.53
C SER A 142 4.14 4.93 -8.42
N GLU A 143 3.09 5.52 -7.87
CA GLU A 143 2.29 4.90 -6.82
C GLU A 143 1.63 3.57 -7.23
N TRP A 144 1.08 3.48 -8.45
CA TRP A 144 0.54 2.22 -8.99
C TRP A 144 1.61 1.14 -9.13
N VAL A 145 2.81 1.52 -9.56
CA VAL A 145 3.95 0.61 -9.68
C VAL A 145 4.42 0.16 -8.30
N GLN A 146 4.52 1.07 -7.33
CA GLN A 146 4.85 0.78 -5.93
C GLN A 146 3.84 -0.19 -5.32
N PHE A 147 2.55 0.08 -5.46
CA PHE A 147 1.49 -0.78 -4.94
C PHE A 147 1.54 -2.19 -5.55
N SER A 148 1.76 -2.32 -6.86
CA SER A 148 1.95 -3.63 -7.49
C SER A 148 3.21 -4.34 -6.96
N GLY A 149 4.29 -3.61 -6.71
CA GLY A 149 5.51 -4.13 -6.07
C GLY A 149 5.25 -4.64 -4.66
N TRP A 150 4.48 -3.89 -3.87
CA TRP A 150 4.03 -4.26 -2.53
C TRP A 150 3.22 -5.56 -2.52
N LEU A 151 2.22 -5.69 -3.40
CA LEU A 151 1.41 -6.90 -3.49
C LEU A 151 2.28 -8.16 -3.78
N PHE A 152 3.29 -8.03 -4.65
CA PHE A 152 4.23 -9.13 -4.88
C PHE A 152 5.15 -9.42 -3.69
N ALA A 153 5.54 -8.40 -2.93
CA ALA A 153 6.31 -8.57 -1.70
C ALA A 153 5.52 -9.36 -0.65
N GLN A 154 4.21 -9.08 -0.52
CA GLN A 154 3.32 -9.84 0.36
C GLN A 154 3.27 -11.32 -0.03
N LEU A 155 3.17 -11.61 -1.34
CA LEU A 155 3.17 -12.96 -1.90
C LEU A 155 4.54 -13.66 -1.94
N ARG A 156 5.60 -13.03 -1.41
CA ARG A 156 6.98 -13.56 -1.48
C ARG A 156 7.51 -13.79 -2.90
N ARG A 157 6.96 -13.07 -3.88
CA ARG A 157 7.47 -13.00 -5.26
C ARG A 157 8.53 -11.91 -5.34
N ASP A 158 9.57 -12.08 -4.52
CA ASP A 158 10.55 -11.03 -4.18
C ASP A 158 11.24 -10.42 -5.41
N GLY A 159 11.54 -11.23 -6.44
CA GLY A 159 12.18 -10.75 -7.67
C GLY A 159 11.30 -9.79 -8.48
N GLU A 160 10.00 -10.07 -8.58
CA GLU A 160 9.04 -9.19 -9.25
C GLU A 160 8.75 -7.94 -8.44
N ALA A 161 8.67 -8.08 -7.13
CA ALA A 161 8.54 -6.97 -6.20
C ALA A 161 9.71 -5.98 -6.39
N VAL A 162 10.96 -6.45 -6.29
CA VAL A 162 12.15 -5.58 -6.42
C VAL A 162 12.22 -4.91 -7.80
N ARG A 163 11.87 -5.62 -8.88
CA ARG A 163 11.86 -5.02 -10.22
C ARG A 163 10.90 -3.84 -10.29
N LEU A 164 9.65 -4.02 -9.85
CA LEU A 164 8.67 -2.93 -9.84
C LEU A 164 9.07 -1.80 -8.89
N LEU A 165 9.62 -2.11 -7.71
CA LEU A 165 10.07 -1.10 -6.76
C LEU A 165 11.25 -0.27 -7.30
N ASN A 166 12.11 -0.84 -8.16
CA ASN A 166 13.10 -0.05 -8.88
C ASN A 166 12.43 0.88 -9.90
N ASP A 167 11.52 0.36 -10.73
CA ASP A 167 10.76 1.15 -11.72
C ASP A 167 10.01 2.32 -11.03
N ALA A 168 9.50 2.09 -9.82
CA ALA A 168 8.83 3.10 -9.01
C ALA A 168 9.74 4.24 -8.53
N VAL A 169 10.98 3.93 -8.13
CA VAL A 169 11.97 4.94 -7.72
C VAL A 169 12.29 5.85 -8.91
N GLU A 170 12.54 5.28 -10.09
CA GLU A 170 12.82 6.06 -11.30
C GLU A 170 11.65 7.01 -11.64
N LEU A 171 10.40 6.53 -11.57
CA LEU A 171 9.22 7.36 -11.79
C LEU A 171 9.05 8.45 -10.72
N ALA A 172 9.39 8.16 -9.46
CA ALA A 172 9.33 9.13 -8.39
C ALA A 172 10.39 10.23 -8.56
N ASP A 173 11.59 9.87 -9.00
CA ASP A 173 12.67 10.81 -9.29
C ASP A 173 12.34 11.67 -10.52
N GLU A 174 11.77 11.09 -11.59
CA GLU A 174 11.23 11.85 -12.73
C GLU A 174 10.18 12.88 -12.27
N ALA A 175 9.30 12.49 -11.34
CA ALA A 175 8.29 13.37 -10.75
C ALA A 175 8.86 14.33 -9.69
N ARG A 176 10.14 14.20 -9.31
CA ARG A 176 10.80 14.93 -8.21
C ARG A 176 10.06 14.80 -6.87
N ASN A 177 9.49 13.63 -6.61
CA ASN A 177 8.71 13.35 -5.41
C ASN A 177 9.47 12.42 -4.46
N GLY A 178 10.19 13.03 -3.51
CA GLY A 178 11.01 12.33 -2.52
C GLY A 178 10.25 11.39 -1.58
N THR A 179 8.98 11.71 -1.26
CA THR A 179 8.12 10.87 -0.42
C THR A 179 7.81 9.54 -1.11
N LEU A 180 7.56 9.56 -2.43
CA LEU A 180 7.34 8.36 -3.23
C LEU A 180 8.62 7.54 -3.41
N ALA A 181 9.75 8.19 -3.66
CA ALA A 181 11.05 7.51 -3.78
C ALA A 181 11.43 6.81 -2.46
N ALA A 182 11.25 7.50 -1.32
CA ALA A 182 11.51 6.93 0.00
C ALA A 182 10.62 5.70 0.28
N GLN A 183 9.33 5.77 -0.05
CA GLN A 183 8.40 4.65 0.15
C GLN A 183 8.78 3.41 -0.67
N ALA A 184 9.19 3.59 -1.93
CA ALA A 184 9.64 2.49 -2.77
C ALA A 184 10.92 1.82 -2.21
N LEU A 185 11.85 2.61 -1.68
CA LEU A 185 13.06 2.11 -1.02
C LEU A 185 12.74 1.39 0.30
N ASN A 186 11.82 1.91 1.10
CA ASN A 186 11.31 1.27 2.31
C ASN A 186 10.77 -0.13 1.99
N PHE A 187 9.97 -0.30 0.93
CA PHE A 187 9.48 -1.62 0.53
C PHE A 187 10.59 -2.58 0.07
N LYS A 188 11.71 -2.08 -0.49
CA LYS A 188 12.89 -2.92 -0.76
C LYS A 188 13.59 -3.36 0.53
N GLY A 189 13.59 -2.50 1.55
CA GLY A 189 14.00 -2.83 2.91
C GLY A 189 13.13 -3.94 3.50
N TYR A 190 11.81 -3.82 3.37
CA TYR A 190 10.84 -4.86 3.75
C TYR A 190 11.14 -6.20 3.07
N VAL A 191 11.32 -6.22 1.75
CA VAL A 191 11.67 -7.47 1.02
C VAL A 191 12.96 -8.09 1.58
N SER A 192 13.97 -7.27 1.85
CA SER A 192 15.24 -7.73 2.44
C SER A 192 15.04 -8.33 3.84
N ARG A 193 14.16 -7.73 4.64
CA ARG A 193 13.77 -8.25 5.96
C ARG A 193 13.10 -9.61 5.85
N ARG A 194 12.14 -9.77 4.93
CA ARG A 194 11.46 -11.05 4.65
C ARG A 194 12.41 -12.13 4.14
N GLN A 195 13.54 -11.76 3.56
CA GLN A 195 14.61 -12.65 3.13
C GLN A 195 15.63 -12.99 4.22
N GLY A 196 15.54 -12.38 5.41
CA GLY A 196 16.54 -12.54 6.47
C GLY A 196 17.91 -11.97 6.08
N ARG A 197 17.93 -10.88 5.30
CA ARG A 197 19.17 -10.24 4.82
C ARG A 197 19.42 -8.93 5.57
N PRO A 198 20.05 -8.96 6.76
CA PRO A 198 20.17 -7.78 7.63
C PRO A 198 20.97 -6.65 6.99
N GLN A 199 21.98 -6.96 6.17
CA GLN A 199 22.69 -5.94 5.38
C GLN A 199 21.76 -5.23 4.38
N GLY A 200 20.84 -5.95 3.75
CA GLY A 200 19.84 -5.38 2.85
C GLY A 200 18.83 -4.51 3.59
N VAL A 201 18.40 -4.94 4.79
CA VAL A 201 17.55 -4.15 5.69
C VAL A 201 18.22 -2.82 6.01
N ALA A 202 19.44 -2.86 6.56
CA ALA A 202 20.21 -1.65 6.89
C ALA A 202 20.39 -0.72 5.69
N ARG A 203 20.77 -1.28 4.52
CA ARG A 203 21.01 -0.51 3.30
C ARG A 203 19.75 0.23 2.82
N TRP A 204 18.66 -0.48 2.61
CA TRP A 204 17.51 0.11 1.91
C TRP A 204 16.69 1.04 2.79
N PHE A 205 16.55 0.72 4.08
CA PHE A 205 15.90 1.63 5.02
C PHE A 205 16.76 2.87 5.29
N ALA A 206 18.09 2.77 5.40
CA ALA A 206 18.94 3.96 5.51
C ALA A 206 18.87 4.84 4.26
N ALA A 207 18.77 4.22 3.07
CA ALA A 207 18.56 4.94 1.82
C ALA A 207 17.21 5.68 1.82
N ALA A 208 16.13 5.02 2.20
CA ALA A 208 14.79 5.62 2.32
C ALA A 208 14.78 6.82 3.30
N ALA A 209 15.37 6.65 4.49
CA ALA A 209 15.47 7.71 5.49
C ALA A 209 16.31 8.92 5.02
N GLY A 210 17.26 8.67 4.11
CA GLY A 210 18.16 9.66 3.54
C GLY A 210 17.65 10.33 2.27
N THR A 211 16.52 9.88 1.71
CA THR A 211 15.96 10.44 0.47
C THR A 211 15.55 11.90 0.66
N PRO A 212 16.07 12.84 -0.16
CA PRO A 212 15.62 14.24 -0.12
C PRO A 212 14.12 14.34 -0.36
N GLY A 213 13.39 15.05 0.52
CA GLY A 213 11.93 15.16 0.44
C GLY A 213 11.14 13.99 1.02
N ALA A 214 11.80 13.02 1.67
CA ALA A 214 11.12 12.01 2.48
C ALA A 214 10.41 12.67 3.68
N HIS A 215 9.19 12.22 3.98
CA HIS A 215 8.41 12.78 5.09
C HIS A 215 9.03 12.40 6.44
N PRO A 216 9.08 13.30 7.45
CA PRO A 216 9.66 12.98 8.77
C PRO A 216 9.10 11.69 9.40
N ALA A 217 7.79 11.45 9.30
CA ALA A 217 7.16 10.22 9.78
C ALA A 217 7.67 8.94 9.07
N GLN A 218 7.97 8.99 7.76
CA GLN A 218 8.57 7.87 7.04
C GLN A 218 10.00 7.62 7.55
N ARG A 219 10.76 8.71 7.70
CA ARG A 219 12.17 8.67 8.13
C ARG A 219 12.35 8.06 9.52
N ILE A 220 11.40 8.29 10.45
CA ILE A 220 11.42 7.65 11.78
C ILE A 220 11.41 6.12 11.64
N GLY A 221 10.41 5.58 10.95
CA GLY A 221 10.29 4.14 10.73
C GLY A 221 11.52 3.59 10.00
N ASP A 222 11.97 4.28 8.96
CA ASP A 222 13.14 3.89 8.18
C ASP A 222 14.43 3.85 9.02
N TYR A 223 14.70 4.86 9.86
CA TYR A 223 15.86 4.83 10.74
C TYR A 223 15.78 3.68 11.76
N LEU A 224 14.62 3.41 12.36
CA LEU A 224 14.44 2.29 13.29
C LEU A 224 14.64 0.93 12.61
N GLN A 225 14.14 0.76 11.38
CA GLN A 225 14.36 -0.49 10.64
C GLN A 225 15.82 -0.65 10.20
N ALA A 226 16.48 0.44 9.80
CA ALA A 226 17.90 0.42 9.50
C ALA A 226 18.74 0.05 10.75
N ALA A 227 18.35 0.58 11.92
CA ALA A 227 18.95 0.23 13.20
C ALA A 227 18.81 -1.28 13.50
N GLY A 228 17.62 -1.86 13.32
CA GLY A 228 17.41 -3.30 13.48
C GLY A 228 18.31 -4.13 12.58
N GLY A 229 18.42 -3.78 11.29
CA GLY A 229 19.34 -4.46 10.37
C GLY A 229 20.82 -4.34 10.77
N LEU A 230 21.25 -3.21 11.34
CA LEU A 230 22.60 -3.03 11.87
C LEU A 230 22.83 -3.86 13.14
N ALA A 231 21.84 -3.89 14.04
CA ALA A 231 21.89 -4.67 15.27
C ALA A 231 22.00 -6.17 15.01
N ASP A 232 21.23 -6.69 14.05
CA ASP A 232 21.30 -8.10 13.60
C ASP A 232 22.69 -8.49 13.04
N MET A 233 23.49 -7.50 12.59
CA MET A 233 24.88 -7.70 12.15
C MET A 233 25.92 -7.47 13.28
N GLY A 234 25.48 -7.20 14.51
CA GLY A 234 26.34 -6.86 15.65
C GLY A 234 26.88 -5.43 15.64
N ALA A 235 26.44 -4.57 14.71
CA ALA A 235 26.87 -3.19 14.59
C ALA A 235 26.09 -2.27 15.54
N LEU A 236 26.24 -2.48 16.84
CA LEU A 236 25.43 -1.83 17.88
C LEU A 236 25.58 -0.31 17.93
N THR A 237 26.80 0.24 17.87
CA THR A 237 26.99 1.70 17.91
C THR A 237 26.34 2.40 16.71
N PRO A 238 26.55 1.95 15.45
CA PRO A 238 25.79 2.47 14.32
C PRO A 238 24.27 2.31 14.46
N ALA A 239 23.79 1.20 15.02
CA ALA A 239 22.36 0.99 15.25
C ALA A 239 21.78 2.03 16.22
N LEU A 240 22.43 2.26 17.36
CA LEU A 240 22.00 3.26 18.35
C LEU A 240 21.99 4.69 17.77
N HIS A 241 22.96 5.04 16.92
CA HIS A 241 22.92 6.33 16.21
C HIS A 241 21.70 6.48 15.30
N MET A 242 21.24 5.41 14.66
CA MET A 242 20.02 5.46 13.84
C MET A 242 18.77 5.64 14.73
N VAL A 243 18.72 4.98 15.89
CA VAL A 243 17.64 5.19 16.88
C VAL A 243 17.58 6.65 17.33
N GLU A 244 18.73 7.25 17.70
CA GLU A 244 18.81 8.65 18.10
C GLU A 244 18.33 9.61 16.99
N ARG A 245 18.64 9.31 15.71
CA ARG A 245 18.14 10.08 14.58
C ARG A 245 16.62 9.98 14.41
N ALA A 246 16.05 8.81 14.69
CA ALA A 246 14.60 8.63 14.68
C ALA A 246 13.93 9.45 15.79
N GLU A 247 14.47 9.41 17.02
CA GLU A 247 13.93 10.14 18.18
C GLU A 247 13.87 11.65 17.92
N LYS A 248 14.92 12.23 17.33
CA LYS A 248 15.00 13.66 16.98
C LYS A 248 13.93 14.14 15.99
N LEU A 249 13.30 13.24 15.24
CA LEU A 249 12.27 13.58 14.25
C LEU A 249 10.85 13.51 14.82
N THR A 250 10.67 13.03 16.06
CA THR A 250 9.34 12.76 16.63
C THR A 250 8.46 14.00 16.70
N ASP A 251 9.00 15.12 17.19
CA ASP A 251 8.25 16.37 17.32
C ASP A 251 7.89 16.98 15.96
N GLU A 252 8.82 16.94 15.00
CA GLU A 252 8.59 17.40 13.64
C GLU A 252 7.50 16.56 12.94
N ALA A 253 7.57 15.23 13.08
CA ALA A 253 6.59 14.33 12.51
C ALA A 253 5.19 14.50 13.13
N ALA A 254 5.10 14.79 14.43
CA ALA A 254 3.83 15.03 15.12
C ALA A 254 3.16 16.36 14.70
N ALA A 255 3.96 17.34 14.25
CA ALA A 255 3.48 18.64 13.79
C ALA A 255 2.93 18.62 12.34
N LEU A 256 3.11 17.53 11.60
CA LEU A 256 2.73 17.39 10.20
C LEU A 256 1.68 16.29 10.03
N PRO A 257 0.68 16.46 9.16
CA PRO A 257 -0.18 15.35 8.78
C PRO A 257 0.65 14.27 8.07
N PRO A 258 0.35 12.97 8.24
CA PRO A 258 1.02 11.92 7.50
C PRO A 258 0.81 12.13 5.98
N PRO A 259 1.75 11.68 5.14
CA PRO A 259 1.58 11.77 3.70
C PRO A 259 0.35 10.96 3.29
N ALA A 260 -0.46 11.48 2.37
CA ALA A 260 -1.71 10.83 1.93
C ALA A 260 -1.51 9.39 1.43
N THR A 261 -0.32 9.10 0.91
CA THR A 261 0.10 7.80 0.40
C THR A 261 0.52 6.81 1.48
N ALA A 262 0.73 7.26 2.72
CA ALA A 262 1.06 6.46 3.88
C ALA A 262 0.30 6.94 5.13
N TYR A 263 -1.03 7.00 5.01
CA TYR A 263 -1.95 7.44 6.06
C TYR A 263 -1.84 6.62 7.37
N TRP A 264 -1.30 5.40 7.28
CA TRP A 264 -1.08 4.48 8.40
C TRP A 264 0.13 4.83 9.28
N LEU A 265 0.95 5.83 8.94
CA LEU A 265 2.12 6.26 9.72
C LEU A 265 1.72 7.07 10.97
N THR A 266 0.98 6.44 11.88
CA THR A 266 0.57 7.01 13.16
C THR A 266 1.65 6.81 14.23
N PRO A 267 1.59 7.55 15.36
CA PRO A 267 2.46 7.29 16.50
C PRO A 267 2.40 5.83 16.98
N ASP A 268 1.22 5.20 16.96
CA ASP A 268 1.05 3.79 17.34
C ASP A 268 1.71 2.84 16.34
N PHE A 269 1.64 3.13 15.04
CA PHE A 269 2.38 2.37 14.03
C PHE A 269 3.90 2.50 14.21
N ASN A 270 4.40 3.68 14.61
CA ASN A 270 5.81 3.84 14.93
C ASN A 270 6.26 3.02 16.14
N ARG A 271 5.37 2.72 17.10
CA ARG A 271 5.67 1.78 18.20
C ARG A 271 5.96 0.38 17.69
N LEU A 272 5.26 -0.08 16.65
CA LEU A 272 5.54 -1.38 16.01
C LEU A 272 6.94 -1.43 15.40
N ASN A 273 7.36 -0.34 14.75
CA ASN A 273 8.71 -0.23 14.19
C ASN A 273 9.79 -0.20 15.29
N MET A 274 9.54 0.54 16.36
CA MET A 274 10.41 0.57 17.54
C MET A 274 10.55 -0.82 18.17
N GLY A 275 9.44 -1.53 18.34
CA GLY A 275 9.43 -2.88 18.90
C GLY A 275 10.25 -3.88 18.10
N ILE A 276 10.17 -3.85 16.75
CA ILE A 276 11.03 -4.67 15.88
C ILE A 276 12.51 -4.30 16.07
N CYS A 277 12.84 -3.00 16.10
CA CYS A 277 14.21 -2.55 16.31
C CYS A 277 14.78 -3.03 17.66
N LEU A 278 13.99 -2.90 18.74
CA LEU A 278 14.39 -3.31 20.08
C LEU A 278 14.56 -4.83 20.19
N LEU A 279 13.77 -5.61 19.47
CA LEU A 279 13.93 -7.06 19.38
C LEU A 279 15.30 -7.41 18.77
N SER A 280 15.69 -6.76 17.67
CA SER A 280 17.02 -6.93 17.05
C SER A 280 18.17 -6.47 17.96
N LEU A 281 17.91 -5.54 18.88
CA LEU A 281 18.86 -5.10 19.92
C LEU A 281 18.86 -6.00 21.17
N HIS A 282 18.11 -7.11 21.17
CA HIS A 282 17.95 -8.01 22.32
C HIS A 282 17.37 -7.34 23.58
N ARG A 283 16.63 -6.23 23.41
CA ARG A 283 15.89 -5.56 24.48
C ARG A 283 14.48 -6.13 24.58
N TYR A 284 14.40 -7.40 24.96
CA TYR A 284 13.19 -8.21 24.85
C TYR A 284 11.96 -7.63 25.58
N SER A 285 12.13 -7.20 26.83
CA SER A 285 11.03 -6.60 27.62
C SER A 285 10.50 -5.31 26.99
N ASP A 286 11.39 -4.43 26.53
CA ASP A 286 10.98 -3.17 25.89
C ASP A 286 10.33 -3.45 24.53
N ALA A 287 10.89 -4.40 23.76
CA ALA A 287 10.34 -4.83 22.48
C ALA A 287 8.91 -5.35 22.63
N ALA A 288 8.65 -6.21 23.63
CA ALA A 288 7.32 -6.73 23.91
C ALA A 288 6.34 -5.59 24.24
N GLY A 289 6.71 -4.68 25.15
CA GLY A 289 5.85 -3.55 25.53
C GLY A 289 5.49 -2.64 24.36
N HIS A 290 6.46 -2.33 23.48
CA HIS A 290 6.19 -1.53 22.28
C HIS A 290 5.31 -2.25 21.25
N LEU A 291 5.51 -3.56 21.05
CA LEU A 291 4.71 -4.35 20.11
C LEU A 291 3.27 -4.54 20.61
N GLU A 292 3.08 -4.81 21.91
CA GLU A 292 1.76 -4.91 22.52
C GLU A 292 0.99 -3.60 22.42
N ALA A 293 1.61 -2.49 22.84
CA ALA A 293 0.98 -1.17 22.79
C ALA A 293 0.65 -0.75 21.34
N GLY A 294 1.57 -1.00 20.40
CA GLY A 294 1.35 -0.69 18.99
C GLY A 294 0.21 -1.50 18.39
N LEU A 295 0.14 -2.81 18.66
CA LEU A 295 -0.92 -3.68 18.15
C LEU A 295 -2.29 -3.33 18.76
N ALA A 296 -2.33 -3.00 20.06
CA ALA A 296 -3.55 -2.58 20.74
C ALA A 296 -4.05 -1.19 20.28
N GLY A 297 -3.13 -0.31 19.87
CA GLY A 297 -3.42 1.03 19.37
C GLY A 297 -3.86 1.09 17.90
N LEU A 298 -3.84 -0.03 17.17
CA LEU A 298 -4.35 -0.06 15.79
C LEU A 298 -5.88 0.18 15.77
N PRO A 299 -6.39 0.93 14.76
CA PRO A 299 -7.82 0.97 14.45
C PRO A 299 -8.41 -0.44 14.35
N GLU A 300 -9.68 -0.60 14.72
CA GLU A 300 -10.33 -1.91 14.80
C GLU A 300 -10.25 -2.67 13.48
N GLU A 301 -10.39 -1.96 12.37
CA GLU A 301 -10.36 -2.47 11.01
C GLU A 301 -8.97 -3.03 10.63
N LEU A 302 -7.91 -2.54 11.27
CA LEU A 302 -6.52 -2.91 10.96
C LEU A 302 -5.92 -3.97 11.89
N ARG A 303 -6.60 -4.33 12.99
CA ARG A 303 -6.07 -5.29 13.98
C ARG A 303 -5.82 -6.69 13.41
N ASP A 304 -6.63 -7.09 12.44
CA ASP A 304 -6.54 -8.37 11.75
C ASP A 304 -6.05 -8.25 10.31
N ALA A 305 -5.60 -7.06 9.90
CA ALA A 305 -5.06 -6.86 8.58
C ALA A 305 -3.89 -7.84 8.33
N PRO A 306 -3.80 -8.44 7.13
CA PRO A 306 -2.83 -9.50 6.83
C PRO A 306 -1.40 -9.13 7.19
N TRP A 307 -1.01 -7.86 7.03
CA TRP A 307 0.35 -7.36 7.29
C TRP A 307 0.74 -7.36 8.79
N THR A 308 -0.21 -7.42 9.73
CA THR A 308 0.08 -7.42 11.17
C THR A 308 0.79 -8.68 11.68
N TRP A 309 0.77 -9.77 10.88
CA TRP A 309 1.34 -11.07 11.25
C TRP A 309 2.82 -10.98 11.69
N GLU A 310 3.61 -10.10 11.06
CA GLU A 310 5.03 -9.94 11.34
C GLU A 310 5.25 -9.35 12.74
N HIS A 311 4.43 -8.36 13.12
CA HIS A 311 4.47 -7.74 14.45
C HIS A 311 4.00 -8.71 15.53
N LYS A 312 2.93 -9.47 15.26
CA LYS A 312 2.46 -10.55 16.15
C LYS A 312 3.53 -11.65 16.34
N ALA A 313 4.29 -11.97 15.29
CA ALA A 313 5.40 -12.93 15.37
C ALA A 313 6.61 -12.36 16.13
N ALA A 314 6.95 -11.09 15.92
CA ALA A 314 7.99 -10.40 16.67
C ALA A 314 7.66 -10.35 18.17
N LEU A 315 6.39 -10.12 18.52
CA LEU A 315 5.94 -10.09 19.91
C LEU A 315 6.16 -11.45 20.59
N ARG A 316 5.78 -12.55 19.94
CA ARG A 316 6.04 -13.90 20.48
C ARG A 316 7.52 -14.13 20.75
N LYS A 317 8.39 -13.77 19.80
CA LYS A 317 9.85 -13.88 19.98
C LYS A 317 10.37 -13.00 21.13
N ALA A 318 9.82 -11.79 21.28
CA ALA A 318 10.19 -10.91 22.37
C ALA A 318 9.83 -11.54 23.72
N VAL A 319 8.62 -12.08 23.85
CA VAL A 319 8.14 -12.74 25.07
C VAL A 319 8.95 -14.01 25.38
N GLU A 320 9.29 -14.81 24.37
CA GLU A 320 10.12 -16.01 24.53
C GLU A 320 11.57 -15.71 24.94
N GLY A 321 12.06 -14.51 24.66
CA GLY A 321 13.42 -14.07 24.97
C GLY A 321 13.58 -13.37 26.33
N MET A 322 12.48 -13.09 27.03
CA MET A 322 12.48 -12.56 28.42
C MET A 322 12.88 -13.64 29.42
#